data_AF-A0A963MQA4-F1
#
_entry.id   AF-A0A963MQA4-F1
#
_cell.length_a   1.000
_cell.length_b   1.000
_cell.length_c   1.000
_cell.angle_alpha   90.00
_cell.angle_beta   90.00
_cell.angle_gamma   90.00
#
_symmetry.space_group_name_H-M   'P 1'
#
loop_
_entity.id
_entity.type
_entity.pdbx_description
1 polymer ?
#
loop_
_entity_poly.entity_id
_entity_poly.type
_entity_poly.pdbx_seq_one_letter_code
_entity_poly.pdbx_strand_id
1 'polypeptide(L)' 'MHIEPGILSGAKIAAANLAAIALVAAQAPQLLRKPQLVLRTLLAALFFSVFMQSFHLPAGASELHFIGAMPIYLTLGFVP' A
#
# COMPACT_ATOMS: atom_id res chain seq x y z
N MET A 1 -9.56 -0.85 3.43
CA MET A 1 -10.09 -2.22 3.41
C MET A 1 -8.92 -3.15 3.25
N HIS A 2 -8.65 -4.00 4.24
CA HIS A 2 -7.72 -5.12 4.08
C HIS A 2 -8.53 -6.41 3.94
N ILE A 3 -8.01 -7.39 3.21
CA ILE A 3 -8.70 -8.67 3.00
C ILE A 3 -8.14 -9.67 3.99
N GLU A 4 -9.03 -10.28 4.78
CA GLU A 4 -8.65 -11.25 5.80
C GLU A 4 -7.98 -12.50 5.19
N PRO A 5 -7.00 -13.09 5.88
CA PRO A 5 -6.39 -14.35 5.46
C PRO A 5 -7.45 -15.46 5.27
N GLY A 6 -7.28 -16.27 4.23
CA GLY A 6 -8.19 -17.39 3.93
C GLY A 6 -9.42 -17.03 3.09
N ILE A 7 -9.68 -15.74 2.81
CA ILE A 7 -10.80 -15.32 1.94
C ILE A 7 -10.48 -15.47 0.44
N LEU A 8 -9.21 -15.30 0.05
CA LEU A 8 -8.78 -15.39 -1.35
C LEU A 8 -8.19 -16.76 -1.68
N SER A 9 -8.44 -17.22 -2.92
CA SER A 9 -7.74 -18.41 -3.45
C SER A 9 -6.27 -18.12 -3.70
N GLY A 10 -5.43 -19.16 -3.63
CA GLY A 10 -3.99 -19.04 -3.89
C GLY A 10 -3.66 -18.42 -5.25
N ALA A 11 -4.45 -18.72 -6.28
CA ALA A 11 -4.29 -18.12 -7.61
C ALA A 11 -4.50 -16.59 -7.61
N LYS A 12 -5.50 -16.09 -6.86
CA LYS A 12 -5.73 -14.64 -6.72
C LYS A 12 -4.59 -13.96 -5.96
N ILE A 13 -4.09 -14.60 -4.90
CA ILE A 13 -2.94 -14.09 -4.13
C ILE A 13 -1.70 -14.01 -5.02
N ALA A 14 -1.42 -15.06 -5.80
CA ALA A 14 -0.29 -15.08 -6.73
C ALA A 14 -0.41 -13.97 -7.79
N ALA A 15 -1.59 -13.78 -8.38
CA ALA A 15 -1.83 -12.71 -9.33
C ALA A 15 -1.67 -11.31 -8.71
N ALA A 16 -2.18 -11.09 -7.49
CA ALA A 16 -2.05 -9.83 -6.77
C ALA A 16 -0.57 -9.51 -6.45
N ASN A 17 0.20 -10.50 -5.99
CA ASN A 17 1.63 -10.35 -5.73
C ASN A 17 2.41 -10.04 -7.01
N LEU A 18 2.10 -10.73 -8.11
CA LEU A 18 2.72 -10.47 -9.42
C LEU A 18 2.45 -9.04 -9.88
N ALA A 19 1.21 -8.56 -9.75
CA ALA A 19 0.84 -7.20 -10.10
C ALA A 19 1.55 -6.16 -9.21
N ALA A 20 1.62 -6.39 -7.90
CA ALA A 20 2.29 -5.50 -6.95
C ALA A 20 3.81 -5.40 -7.26
N ILE A 21 4.46 -6.54 -7.47
CA ILE A 21 5.89 -6.58 -7.82
C ILE A 21 6.13 -5.90 -9.17
N ALA A 22 5.29 -6.15 -10.18
CA ALA A 22 5.42 -5.52 -11.49
C ALA A 22 5.29 -3.99 -11.41
N LEU A 23 4.37 -3.47 -10.58
CA LEU A 23 4.21 -2.03 -10.37
C LEU A 23 5.46 -1.40 -9.74
N VAL A 24 5.99 -2.02 -8.68
CA VAL A 24 7.22 -1.53 -8.02
C VAL A 24 8.42 -1.61 -8.97
N ALA A 25 8.56 -2.72 -9.71
CA ALA A 25 9.61 -2.90 -10.70
C ALA A 25 9.55 -1.83 -11.82
N ALA A 26 8.34 -1.47 -12.27
CA ALA A 26 8.16 -0.41 -13.27
C ALA A 26 8.63 0.96 -12.78
N GLN A 27 8.60 1.20 -11.47
CA GLN A 27 9.06 2.45 -10.87
C GLN A 27 10.54 2.44 -10.44
N ALA A 28 11.21 1.28 -10.50
CA ALA A 28 12.61 1.13 -10.09
C ALA A 28 13.58 2.12 -10.77
N PRO A 29 13.51 2.40 -12.10
CA PRO A 29 14.40 3.37 -12.72
C PRO A 29 14.24 4.78 -12.16
N GLN A 30 13.02 5.15 -11.77
CA GLN A 30 12.74 6.46 -11.19
C GLN A 30 13.28 6.56 -9.75
N LEU A 31 13.13 5.50 -8.95
CA LEU A 31 13.65 5.45 -7.59
C LEU A 31 15.19 5.53 -7.57
N LEU A 32 15.86 4.81 -8.48
CA LEU A 32 17.32 4.83 -8.60
C LEU A 32 17.87 6.20 -8.99
N ARG A 33 17.15 6.94 -9.84
CA ARG A 33 17.56 8.29 -10.29
C ARG A 33 17.24 9.38 -9.28
N LYS A 34 16.29 9.13 -8.37
CA LYS A 34 15.76 10.12 -7.42
C LYS A 34 15.64 9.48 -6.03
N PRO A 35 16.74 9.33 -5.28
CA PRO A 35 16.72 8.65 -3.98
C PRO A 35 15.78 9.30 -2.96
N GLN A 36 15.47 10.59 -3.10
CA GLN A 36 14.45 11.26 -2.29
C GLN A 36 13.05 10.63 -2.40
N LEU A 37 12.75 9.92 -3.51
CA LEU A 37 11.48 9.20 -3.65
C LEU A 37 11.43 7.97 -2.75
N VAL A 38 12.56 7.32 -2.48
CA VAL A 38 12.63 6.20 -1.53
C VAL A 38 12.23 6.68 -0.14
N LEU A 39 12.75 7.83 0.30
CA LEU A 39 12.38 8.41 1.59
C LEU A 39 10.87 8.71 1.65
N ARG A 40 10.30 9.28 0.58
CA ARG A 40 8.86 9.56 0.52
C ARG A 40 8.01 8.28 0.53
N THR A 41 8.42 7.22 -0.19
CA THR A 41 7.79 5.90 -0.10
C THR A 41 7.83 5.34 1.31
N LEU A 42 8.98 5.40 1.99
CA LEU A 42 9.11 4.91 3.35
C LEU A 42 8.22 5.70 4.34
N LEU A 43 8.16 7.03 4.19
CA LEU A 43 7.25 7.86 4.98
C LEU A 43 5.78 7.53 4.67
N ALA A 44 5.43 7.36 3.39
CA ALA A 44 4.07 6.98 2.99
C ALA A 44 3.66 5.63 3.61
N ALA A 45 4.55 4.63 3.54
CA ALA A 45 4.34 3.32 4.14
C ALA A 45 4.20 3.40 5.67
N LEU A 46 5.02 4.22 6.34
CA LEU A 46 4.93 4.45 7.77
C LEU A 46 3.57 5.04 8.16
N PHE A 47 3.16 6.15 7.54
CA PHE A 47 1.88 6.80 7.85
C PHE A 47 0.70 5.91 7.52
N PHE A 48 0.71 5.24 6.37
CA PHE A 48 -0.32 4.27 6.01
C PHE A 48 -0.45 3.17 7.08
N SER A 49 0.68 2.61 7.55
CA SER A 49 0.69 1.56 8.57
C SER A 49 0.12 2.05 9.90
N VAL A 50 0.55 3.24 10.34
CA VAL A 50 0.03 3.87 11.56
C VAL A 50 -1.47 4.12 11.45
N PHE A 51 -1.95 4.66 10.33
CA PHE A 51 -3.37 4.94 10.13
C PHE A 51 -4.20 3.67 10.11
N MET A 52 -3.75 2.64 9.38
CA MET A 52 -4.40 1.34 9.32
C MET A 52 -4.57 0.71 10.71
N GLN A 53 -3.58 0.86 11.59
CA GLN A 53 -3.61 0.32 12.95
C GLN A 53 -4.35 1.22 13.95
N SER A 54 -4.42 2.53 13.69
CA SER A 54 -4.98 3.51 14.63
C SER A 54 -6.49 3.37 14.84
N PHE A 55 -7.22 3.02 13.78
CA PHE A 55 -8.67 2.88 13.83
C PHE A 55 -9.15 1.88 12.78
N HIS A 56 -9.81 0.83 13.25
CA HIS A 56 -10.46 -0.14 12.41
C HIS A 56 -11.74 -0.69 13.03
N LEU A 57 -12.69 -1.07 12.19
CA LEU A 57 -13.98 -1.63 12.59
C LEU A 57 -14.33 -2.83 11.70
N PRO A 58 -14.96 -3.88 12.24
CA PRO A 58 -15.41 -5.01 11.45
C PRO A 58 -16.48 -4.58 10.44
N ALA A 59 -16.34 -5.04 9.20
CA ALA A 59 -17.22 -4.72 8.07
C ALA A 59 -17.43 -5.96 7.18
N GLY A 60 -18.16 -6.94 7.70
CA GLY A 60 -18.43 -8.20 7.00
C GLY A 60 -17.19 -9.10 6.94
N ALA A 61 -16.82 -9.57 5.75
CA ALA A 61 -15.62 -10.39 5.52
C ALA A 61 -14.31 -9.57 5.46
N SER A 62 -14.34 -8.33 5.95
CA SER A 62 -13.24 -7.37 5.88
C SER A 62 -13.36 -6.35 7.02
N GLU A 63 -12.36 -5.48 7.15
CA GLU A 63 -12.34 -4.39 8.10
C GLU A 63 -12.32 -3.03 7.38
N LEU A 64 -13.07 -2.08 7.95
CA LEU A 64 -12.98 -0.66 7.63
C LEU A 64 -11.79 -0.09 8.38
N HIS A 65 -10.86 0.56 7.68
CA HIS A 65 -9.71 1.22 8.29
C HIS A 65 -9.68 2.70 7.95
N PHE A 66 -9.13 3.49 8.87
CA PHE A 66 -8.60 4.78 8.51
C PHE A 66 -7.32 4.60 7.68
N ILE A 67 -7.36 4.93 6.39
CA ILE A 67 -6.23 4.72 5.48
C ILE A 67 -5.43 6.01 5.23
N GLY A 68 -6.11 7.16 5.18
CA GLY A 68 -5.46 8.44 4.85
C GLY A 68 -4.84 8.50 3.45
N ALA A 69 -5.25 7.65 2.50
CA ALA A 69 -4.60 7.51 1.19
C ALA A 69 -4.49 8.83 0.41
N MET A 70 -5.58 9.60 0.33
CA MET A 70 -5.58 10.87 -0.40
C MET A 70 -4.67 11.94 0.26
N PRO A 71 -4.77 12.19 1.58
CA PRO A 71 -3.80 13.05 2.26
C PRO A 71 -2.34 12.63 2.05
N ILE A 72 -2.03 11.34 2.17
CA ILE A 72 -0.67 10.80 1.94
C ILE A 72 -0.23 11.07 0.50
N TYR A 73 -1.08 10.79 -0.49
CA TYR A 73 -0.79 11.03 -1.90
C TYR A 73 -0.55 12.51 -2.22
N LEU A 74 -1.40 13.42 -1.71
CA LEU A 74 -1.27 14.85 -1.99
C LEU A 74 -0.05 15.48 -1.31
N THR A 75 0.40 14.91 -0.18
CA THR A 75 1.55 15.44 0.58
C THR A 75 2.89 14.86 0.13
N LEU A 76 2.94 13.56 -0.15
CA LEU A 76 4.18 12.84 -0.51
C LEU A 76 4.33 12.62 -2.03
N GLY A 77 3.25 12.86 -2.79
CA GLY A 77 3.20 12.68 -4.23
C GLY A 77 2.92 11.23 -4.63
N PHE A 78 2.89 10.99 -5.94
CA PHE A 78 2.78 9.64 -6.48
C PHE A 78 4.10 8.89 -6.31
N VAL A 79 4.15 8.03 -5.31
CA VAL A 79 5.27 7.16 -4.98
C VAL A 79 4.77 5.72 -4.84
N PRO A 80 5.61 4.70 -5.10
CA PRO A 80 5.24 3.30 -4.88
C PRO A 80 5.01 3.03 -3.39
#